data_AF-A0A5K1D909-F1
#
_entry.id   AF-A0A5K1D909-F1
#
_cell.length_a   1.000
_cell.length_b   1.000
_cell.length_c   1.000
_cell.angle_alpha   90.00
_cell.angle_beta   90.00
_cell.angle_gamma   90.00
#
_symmetry.space_group_name_H-M   'P 1'
#
loop_
_entity.id
_entity.type
_entity.pdbx_description
1 polymer ?
#
loop_
_entity_poly.entity_id
_entity_poly.type
_entity_poly.pdbx_seq_one_letter_code
_entity_poly.pdbx_strand_id
1 'polypeptide(L)' 'MEADGKVGEEVCVTGASGFIGSTLVRLLLRRGYTIRGTVQNL' A
#
# COMPACT_ATOMS: atom_id res chain seq x y z
N MET A 1 3.49 -7.91 19.81
CA MET A 1 4.04 -7.11 18.68
C MET A 1 2.85 -6.69 17.85
N GLU A 2 2.39 -5.47 18.05
CA GLU A 2 1.14 -4.94 17.50
C GLU A 2 1.37 -4.45 16.07
N ALA A 3 0.59 -4.96 15.13
CA ALA A 3 0.30 -4.26 13.89
C ALA A 3 -1.18 -3.90 13.97
N ASP A 4 -1.46 -2.74 14.57
CA ASP A 4 -2.79 -2.14 14.65
C ASP A 4 -3.15 -1.65 13.24
N GLY A 5 -3.55 -2.56 12.36
CA GLY A 5 -4.17 -2.25 11.09
C GLY A 5 -5.66 -2.40 11.26
N LYS A 6 -6.35 -1.32 11.64
CA LYS A 6 -7.80 -1.35 11.72
C LYS A 6 -8.36 -1.58 10.32
N VAL A 7 -9.29 -2.53 10.17
CA VAL A 7 -10.06 -2.71 8.93
C VAL A 7 -10.68 -1.36 8.56
N GLY A 8 -10.20 -0.76 7.48
CA GLY A 8 -10.58 0.60 7.05
C GLY A 8 -9.46 1.65 7.09
N GLU A 9 -8.24 1.32 7.55
CA GLU A 9 -7.12 2.24 7.42
C GLU A 9 -6.68 2.40 5.96
N GLU A 10 -6.76 3.65 5.49
CA GLU A 10 -6.29 4.07 4.18
C GLU A 10 -4.83 4.49 4.27
N VAL A 11 -3.96 3.86 3.49
CA VAL A 11 -2.53 4.17 3.45
C VAL A 11 -2.11 4.70 2.08
N CYS A 12 -1.26 5.73 2.08
CA CYS A 12 -0.78 6.38 0.86
C CYS A 12 0.59 5.83 0.46
N VAL A 13 0.75 5.43 -0.80
CA VAL A 13 1.98 4.81 -1.33
C VAL A 13 2.45 5.59 -2.55
N THR A 14 3.64 6.18 -2.49
CA THR A 14 4.31 6.80 -3.64
C THR A 14 5.11 5.75 -4.42
N GLY A 15 5.11 5.85 -5.75
CA GLY A 15 5.78 4.87 -6.61
C GLY A 15 5.12 3.49 -6.59
N ALA A 16 3.79 3.44 -6.45
CA ALA A 16 3.03 2.21 -6.29
C ALA A 16 3.16 1.22 -7.47
N SER A 17 3.52 1.71 -8.66
CA SER A 17 3.78 0.89 -9.85
C SER A 17 5.22 0.36 -9.96
N GLY A 18 6.14 0.82 -9.10
CA GLY A 18 7.54 0.40 -9.14
C GLY A 18 7.76 -1.05 -8.72
N PHE A 19 8.97 -1.57 -8.95
CA PHE A 19 9.33 -2.96 -8.60
C PHE A 19 9.10 -3.26 -7.10
N ILE A 20 9.56 -2.35 -6.23
CA ILE A 20 9.39 -2.47 -4.78
C ILE A 20 7.97 -2.06 -4.37
N GLY A 21 7.50 -0.90 -4.84
CA GLY A 21 6.18 -0.35 -4.48
C GLY A 21 5.04 -1.31 -4.78
N SER A 22 5.06 -1.97 -5.93
CA SER A 22 4.01 -2.92 -6.30
C SER A 22 3.98 -4.17 -5.39
N THR A 23 5.13 -4.60 -4.88
CA THR A 23 5.22 -5.72 -3.93
C THR A 23 4.70 -5.32 -2.56
N LEU A 24 4.99 -4.09 -2.11
CA LEU A 24 4.43 -3.52 -0.89
C LEU A 24 2.90 -3.39 -0.97
N VAL A 25 2.37 -2.86 -2.07
CA VAL A 25 0.91 -2.75 -2.30
C VAL A 25 0.24 -4.12 -2.24
N ARG A 26 0.81 -5.13 -2.91
CA ARG A 26 0.29 -6.51 -2.85
C ARG A 26 0.27 -7.08 -1.44
N LEU A 27 1.28 -6.81 -0.62
CA LEU A 27 1.33 -7.26 0.76
C LEU A 27 0.25 -6.59 1.62
N LEU A 28 0.08 -5.27 1.48
CA LEU A 28 -0.88 -4.50 2.26
C LEU A 28 -2.33 -4.81 1.88
N LEU A 29 -2.61 -5.00 0.58
CA LEU A 29 -3.93 -5.46 0.12
C LEU A 29 -4.30 -6.83 0.71
N ARG A 30 -3.35 -7.78 0.77
CA ARG A 30 -3.57 -9.09 1.41
C ARG A 30 -3.86 -9.00 2.91
N ARG A 31 -3.45 -7.91 3.55
CA ARG A 31 -3.71 -7.63 4.97
C ARG A 31 -5.03 -6.85 5.18
N GLY A 32 -5.76 -6.53 4.11
CA GLY A 32 -7.06 -5.84 4.20
C GLY A 32 -6.98 -4.31 4.29
N TYR A 33 -5.83 -3.71 3.96
CA TYR A 33 -5.71 -2.25 3.90
C TYR A 33 -6.30 -1.69 2.61
N THR A 34 -6.83 -0.47 2.70
CA THR A 34 -7.18 0.35 1.53
C THR A 34 -5.96 1.16 1.12
N ILE A 35 -5.60 1.14 -0.16
CA ILE A 35 -4.37 1.77 -0.66
C ILE A 35 -4.71 2.93 -1.60
N ARG A 36 -4.08 4.09 -1.38
CA ARG A 36 -3.97 5.17 -2.38
C ARG A 36 -2.56 5.21 -2.96
N GLY A 37 -2.40 4.70 -4.17
CA GLY A 37 -1.13 4.71 -4.88
C GLY A 37 -0.98 5.94 -5.75
N THR A 38 0.18 6.61 -5.70
CA THR A 38 0.57 7.63 -6.70
C THR A 38 1.72 7.11 -7.54
N VAL A 39 1.66 7.42 -8.84
CA VAL A 39 2.68 7.08 -9.83
C VAL A 39 3.18 8.37 -10.45
N GLN A 40 4.49 8.50 -10.60
CA GLN A 40 5.06 9.60 -11.37
C GLN A 40 5.14 9.14 -12.83
N ASN A 41 4.35 9.78 -13.69
CA ASN A 41 4.47 9.61 -15.13
C ASN A 41 5.62 10.51 -15.60
N LEU A 42 6.69 9.93 -16.15
CA LEU A 42 7.86 10.64 -16.67
C LEU A 42 7.71 10.89 -18.17
#